data_AF-A0A1C6VZT7-F1
#
_entry.id   AF-A0A1C6VZT7-F1
#
_cell.length_a   1.000
_cell.length_b   1.000
_cell.length_c   1.000
_cell.angle_alpha   90.00
_cell.angle_beta   90.00
_cell.angle_gamma   90.00
#
_symmetry.space_group_name_H-M   'P 1'
#
loop_
_entity.id
_entity.type
_entity.pdbx_description
1 polymer ?
#
loop_
_entity_poly.entity_id
_entity_poly.type
_entity_poly.pdbx_seq_one_letter_code
_entity_poly.pdbx_strand_id
1 'polypeptide(L)'
;MNAEIMLRVRDENLVGLWDSGPYDYGSMESSWLCLRGDGTGWTAWANAAGGASVSQLTWSCPHQGTVELRYRWTASGSGSPGTPPVLVEIDEDGPDHTLVRTRFAVRIDTPPSGESPVTSLHLDESIEFSHRFALLAREVDPTDPLTIR
;
A
#
# COMPACT_ATOMS: atom_id res chain seq x y z
N MET A 1 -29.05 -12.46 18.34
CA MET A 1 -27.80 -12.31 17.56
C MET A 1 -27.68 -10.85 17.20
N ASN A 2 -26.92 -10.08 17.99
CA ASN A 2 -26.65 -8.69 17.67
C ASN A 2 -25.43 -8.70 16.75
N ALA A 3 -25.64 -8.40 15.47
CA ALA A 3 -24.56 -8.05 14.58
C ALA A 3 -23.98 -6.73 15.10
N GLU A 4 -22.87 -6.82 15.83
CA GLU A 4 -22.04 -5.66 16.12
C GLU A 4 -21.72 -4.99 14.78
N ILE A 5 -22.29 -3.82 14.57
CA ILE A 5 -21.68 -2.83 13.69
C ILE A 5 -20.37 -2.49 14.38
N MET A 6 -19.33 -3.30 14.15
CA MET A 6 -17.96 -2.95 14.49
C MET A 6 -17.65 -1.73 13.63
N LEU A 7 -17.86 -0.54 14.19
CA LEU A 7 -17.26 0.68 13.69
C LEU A 7 -15.75 0.40 13.69
N ARG A 8 -15.24 0.00 12.54
CA ARG A 8 -13.81 -0.23 12.36
C ARG A 8 -13.17 1.14 12.49
N VAL A 9 -12.52 1.37 13.63
CA VAL A 9 -11.75 2.58 13.86
C VAL A 9 -10.63 2.61 12.82
N ARG A 10 -10.45 3.77 12.18
CA ARG A 10 -9.41 4.04 11.20
C ARG A 10 -8.66 5.27 11.65
N ASP A 11 -7.35 5.25 11.44
CA ASP A 11 -6.51 6.43 11.65
C ASP A 11 -6.46 7.21 10.34
N GLU A 12 -7.05 8.41 10.32
CA GLU A 12 -7.08 9.29 9.15
C GLU A 12 -5.67 9.66 8.67
N ASN A 13 -4.64 9.59 9.54
CA ASN A 13 -3.26 9.85 9.15
C ASN A 13 -2.69 8.78 8.22
N LEU A 14 -3.31 7.59 8.15
CA LEU A 14 -2.96 6.54 7.21
C LEU A 14 -3.58 6.73 5.82
N VAL A 15 -4.62 7.56 5.70
CA VAL A 15 -5.28 7.81 4.43
C VAL A 15 -4.34 8.56 3.49
N GLY A 16 -4.22 8.02 2.27
CA GLY A 16 -3.35 8.56 1.24
C GLY A 16 -2.76 7.49 0.32
N LEU A 17 -1.99 7.97 -0.66
CA LEU A 17 -1.10 7.20 -1.51
C LEU A 17 0.32 7.36 -0.99
N TRP A 18 0.97 6.23 -0.75
CA TRP A 18 2.29 6.11 -0.18
C TRP A 18 3.21 5.37 -1.15
N ASP A 19 4.46 5.85 -1.27
CA ASP A 19 5.47 5.38 -2.23
C ASP A 19 6.78 5.08 -1.49
N SER A 20 7.35 3.89 -1.67
CA SER A 20 8.63 3.51 -1.08
C SER A 20 9.84 4.11 -1.80
N GLY A 21 9.69 4.62 -3.03
CA GLY A 21 10.78 5.06 -3.90
C GLY A 21 11.86 5.93 -3.22
N PRO A 22 11.53 6.92 -2.38
CA PRO A 22 12.52 7.71 -1.65
C PRO A 22 13.41 6.92 -0.65
N TYR A 23 12.99 5.71 -0.27
CA TYR A 23 13.69 4.81 0.64
C TYR A 23 14.41 3.65 -0.05
N ASP A 24 14.15 3.44 -1.34
CA ASP A 24 14.56 2.27 -2.12
C ASP A 24 15.97 2.43 -2.75
N TYR A 25 16.84 3.25 -2.16
CA TYR A 25 18.19 3.47 -2.71
C TYR A 25 18.98 2.15 -2.80
N GLY A 26 19.26 1.71 -4.03
CA GLY A 26 19.94 0.44 -4.31
C GLY A 26 19.02 -0.80 -4.36
N SER A 27 17.70 -0.62 -4.20
CA SER A 27 16.69 -1.66 -4.39
C SER A 27 16.39 -1.86 -5.88
N MET A 28 15.98 -3.07 -6.26
CA MET A 28 15.47 -3.33 -7.62
C MET A 28 13.94 -3.22 -7.69
N GLU A 29 13.30 -3.14 -6.53
CA GLU A 29 11.87 -3.12 -6.31
C GLU A 29 11.43 -1.75 -5.76
N SER A 30 10.26 -1.31 -6.19
CA SER A 30 9.51 -0.21 -5.59
C SER A 30 8.08 -0.64 -5.33
N SER A 31 7.48 0.02 -4.34
CA SER A 31 6.28 -0.45 -3.69
C SER A 31 5.35 0.71 -3.34
N TRP A 32 4.06 0.42 -3.45
CA TRP A 32 3.02 1.41 -3.24
C TRP A 32 1.94 0.86 -2.33
N LEU A 33 1.39 1.76 -1.52
CA LEU A 33 0.28 1.48 -0.62
C LEU A 33 -0.73 2.62 -0.74
N CYS A 34 -1.97 2.28 -1.03
CA CYS A 34 -3.09 3.21 -0.99
C CYS A 34 -4.09 2.77 0.05
N LEU A 35 -4.41 3.67 0.98
CA LEU A 35 -5.46 3.47 1.99
C LEU A 35 -6.50 4.58 1.85
N ARG A 36 -7.76 4.20 1.61
CA ARG A 36 -8.89 5.12 1.45
C ARG A 36 -9.69 5.23 2.76
N GLY A 37 -10.32 6.38 3.01
CA GLY A 37 -11.08 6.64 4.25
C GLY A 37 -12.29 5.71 4.46
N ASP A 38 -12.83 5.13 3.38
CA ASP A 38 -13.90 4.15 3.43
C ASP A 38 -13.45 2.75 3.92
N GLY A 39 -12.13 2.55 4.09
CA GLY A 39 -11.53 1.30 4.54
C GLY A 39 -11.15 0.34 3.42
N THR A 40 -11.26 0.75 2.16
CA THR A 40 -10.69 0.03 1.02
C THR A 40 -9.28 0.52 0.74
N GLY A 41 -8.53 -0.23 -0.05
CA GLY A 41 -7.19 0.13 -0.45
C GLY A 41 -6.60 -0.87 -1.42
N TRP A 42 -5.36 -0.63 -1.81
CA TRP A 42 -4.58 -1.54 -2.62
C TRP A 42 -3.10 -1.40 -2.29
N THR A 43 -2.34 -2.44 -2.61
CA THR A 43 -0.87 -2.43 -2.61
C THR A 43 -0.36 -2.84 -3.96
N ALA A 44 0.79 -2.33 -4.37
CA ALA A 44 1.44 -2.74 -5.61
C ALA A 44 2.95 -2.80 -5.41
N TRP A 45 3.62 -3.59 -6.25
CA TRP A 45 5.06 -3.49 -6.45
C TRP A 45 5.41 -3.71 -7.91
N ALA A 46 6.59 -3.22 -8.27
CA ALA A 46 7.22 -3.49 -9.55
C ALA A 46 8.74 -3.54 -9.39
N ASN A 47 9.40 -4.26 -10.27
CA ASN A 47 10.87 -4.33 -10.31
C ASN A 47 11.45 -3.96 -11.67
N ALA A 48 12.76 -3.71 -11.70
CA ALA A 48 13.49 -3.35 -12.90
C ALA A 48 13.52 -4.45 -13.99
N ALA A 49 13.21 -5.70 -13.64
CA ALA A 49 13.09 -6.81 -14.59
C ALA A 49 11.71 -6.88 -15.28
N GLY A 50 10.79 -5.96 -14.93
CA GLY A 50 9.45 -5.87 -15.52
C GLY A 50 8.39 -6.68 -14.80
N GLY A 51 8.73 -7.37 -13.69
CA GLY A 51 7.75 -8.04 -12.85
C GLY A 51 6.95 -7.04 -12.01
N ALA A 52 5.66 -7.26 -11.88
CA ALA A 52 4.78 -6.43 -11.07
C ALA A 52 3.62 -7.24 -10.47
N SER A 53 3.07 -6.71 -9.38
CA SER A 53 1.85 -7.22 -8.76
C SER A 53 0.99 -6.09 -8.25
N VAL A 54 -0.31 -6.35 -8.16
CA VAL A 54 -1.24 -5.49 -7.47
C VAL A 54 -2.27 -6.29 -6.69
N SER A 55 -2.58 -5.80 -5.50
CA SER A 55 -3.45 -6.48 -4.55
C SER A 55 -4.53 -5.54 -4.05
N GLN A 56 -5.78 -5.99 -4.07
CA GLN A 56 -6.91 -5.29 -3.45
C GLN A 56 -7.07 -5.71 -2.00
N LEU A 57 -7.34 -4.75 -1.12
CA LEU A 57 -7.47 -5.01 0.31
C LEU A 57 -8.56 -4.16 0.98
N THR A 58 -8.90 -4.58 2.20
CA THR A 58 -9.60 -3.75 3.17
C THR A 58 -8.73 -3.52 4.40
N TRP A 59 -8.92 -2.40 5.08
CA TRP A 59 -8.09 -2.04 6.22
C TRP A 59 -8.87 -1.46 7.40
N SER A 60 -8.24 -1.56 8.58
CA SER A 60 -8.72 -0.98 9.82
C SER A 60 -7.61 -0.87 10.87
N CYS A 61 -7.85 -0.10 11.93
CA CYS A 61 -6.98 -0.02 13.10
C CYS A 61 -7.67 -0.69 14.30
N PRO A 62 -7.45 -2.01 14.51
CA PRO A 62 -8.11 -2.74 15.61
C PRO A 62 -7.65 -2.28 17.00
N HIS A 63 -6.45 -1.70 17.09
CA HIS A 63 -5.88 -1.10 18.29
C HIS A 63 -5.12 0.17 17.90
N GLN A 64 -4.88 1.05 18.87
CA GLN A 64 -4.07 2.25 18.65
C GLN A 64 -2.67 1.88 18.13
N GLY A 65 -2.19 2.58 17.09
CA GLY A 65 -0.88 2.36 16.49
C GLY A 65 -0.71 1.02 15.78
N THR A 66 -1.80 0.27 15.54
CA THR A 66 -1.79 -0.98 14.78
C THR A 66 -2.70 -0.83 13.57
N VAL A 67 -2.22 -1.26 12.41
CA VAL A 67 -3.01 -1.38 11.18
C VAL A 67 -3.14 -2.85 10.81
N GLU A 68 -4.32 -3.19 10.31
CA GLU A 68 -4.63 -4.52 9.80
C GLU A 68 -5.07 -4.40 8.36
N LEU A 69 -4.36 -5.10 7.47
CA LEU A 69 -4.64 -5.20 6.04
C LEU A 69 -5.16 -6.60 5.74
N ARG A 70 -6.34 -6.67 5.16
CA ARG A 70 -6.96 -7.91 4.67
C ARG A 70 -6.98 -7.90 3.16
N TYR A 71 -6.10 -8.68 2.58
CA TYR A 71 -6.05 -8.92 1.15
C TYR A 71 -7.31 -9.67 0.72
N ARG A 72 -7.76 -9.40 -0.50
CA ARG A 72 -9.00 -9.94 -1.07
C ARG A 72 -8.77 -10.60 -2.41
N TRP A 73 -7.86 -10.03 -3.19
CA TRP A 73 -7.50 -10.48 -4.52
C TRP A 73 -6.13 -9.91 -4.86
N THR A 74 -5.37 -10.67 -5.63
CA THR A 74 -4.05 -10.28 -6.12
C THR A 74 -3.93 -10.71 -7.58
N ALA A 75 -3.33 -9.86 -8.42
CA ALA A 75 -2.84 -10.23 -9.74
C ALA A 75 -1.38 -9.89 -9.88
N SER A 76 -0.66 -10.75 -10.58
CA SER A 76 0.75 -10.58 -10.89
C SER A 76 1.05 -10.92 -12.34
N GLY A 77 2.11 -10.33 -12.86
CA GLY A 77 2.61 -10.60 -14.19
C GLY A 77 3.64 -9.56 -14.58
N SER A 78 3.54 -9.07 -15.82
CA SER A 78 4.43 -8.01 -16.30
C SER A 78 3.79 -6.64 -16.17
N GLY A 79 4.58 -5.66 -15.74
CA GLY A 79 4.16 -4.29 -15.56
C GLY A 79 4.95 -3.31 -16.41
N SER A 80 4.33 -2.17 -16.72
CA SER A 80 5.05 -1.01 -17.24
C SER A 80 5.52 -0.11 -16.08
N PRO A 81 6.71 0.51 -16.17
CA PRO A 81 7.14 1.52 -15.20
C PRO A 81 6.10 2.63 -15.01
N GLY A 82 5.89 3.06 -13.77
CA GLY A 82 4.94 4.11 -13.41
C GLY A 82 4.79 4.23 -11.89
N THR A 83 4.06 5.27 -11.44
CA THR A 83 3.80 5.54 -10.01
C THR A 83 2.29 5.78 -9.82
N PRO A 84 1.49 4.77 -9.41
CA PRO A 84 1.84 3.35 -9.27
C PRO A 84 2.01 2.64 -10.63
N PRO A 85 2.58 1.42 -10.65
CA PRO A 85 2.76 0.63 -11.86
C PRO A 85 1.42 0.15 -12.41
N VAL A 86 1.38 -0.11 -13.70
CA VAL A 86 0.24 -0.71 -14.40
C VAL A 86 0.62 -2.11 -14.84
N LEU A 87 -0.21 -3.10 -14.48
CA LEU A 87 -0.10 -4.44 -15.05
C LEU A 87 -0.48 -4.40 -16.53
N VAL A 88 0.45 -4.85 -17.38
CA VAL A 88 0.27 -4.92 -18.84
C VAL A 88 -0.15 -6.32 -19.25
N GLU A 89 0.38 -7.34 -18.58
CA GLU A 89 0.00 -8.74 -18.78
C GLU A 89 -0.19 -9.39 -17.40
N ILE A 90 -1.25 -10.19 -17.27
CA ILE A 90 -1.57 -10.94 -16.06
C ILE A 90 -1.22 -12.39 -16.31
N ASP A 91 -0.26 -12.90 -15.56
CA ASP A 91 0.14 -14.31 -15.59
C ASP A 91 -0.70 -15.13 -14.60
N GLU A 92 -0.98 -14.54 -13.43
CA GLU A 92 -1.76 -15.14 -12.35
C GLU A 92 -2.65 -14.09 -11.70
N ASP A 93 -3.90 -14.45 -11.45
CA ASP A 93 -4.78 -13.72 -10.55
C ASP A 93 -5.67 -14.65 -9.74
N GLY A 94 -6.10 -14.18 -8.57
CA GLY A 94 -6.96 -14.99 -7.74
C GLY A 94 -7.31 -14.36 -6.40
N PRO A 95 -8.22 -15.01 -5.65
CA PRO A 95 -8.55 -14.59 -4.30
C PRO A 95 -7.31 -14.66 -3.40
N ASP A 96 -7.13 -13.61 -2.62
CA ASP A 96 -6.11 -13.55 -1.57
C ASP A 96 -6.83 -13.48 -0.21
N HIS A 97 -6.32 -14.22 0.76
CA HIS A 97 -6.85 -14.31 2.12
C HIS A 97 -5.82 -13.90 3.17
N THR A 98 -4.70 -13.32 2.74
CA THR A 98 -3.62 -12.86 3.60
C THR A 98 -4.12 -11.76 4.52
N LEU A 99 -3.75 -11.89 5.79
CA LEU A 99 -4.00 -10.92 6.84
C LEU A 99 -2.66 -10.45 7.36
N VAL A 100 -2.32 -9.18 7.13
CA VAL A 100 -1.15 -8.55 7.74
C VAL A 100 -1.62 -7.65 8.87
N ARG A 101 -1.07 -7.85 10.06
CA ARG A 101 -1.30 -6.96 11.21
C ARG A 101 0.05 -6.47 11.69
N THR A 102 0.25 -5.16 11.63
CA THR A 102 1.54 -4.53 11.94
C THR A 102 1.34 -3.25 12.72
N ARG A 103 2.35 -2.87 13.51
CA ARG A 103 2.40 -1.52 14.06
C ARG A 103 2.72 -0.53 12.96
N PHE A 104 2.27 0.70 13.15
CA PHE A 104 2.61 1.80 12.26
C PHE A 104 3.00 3.06 13.03
N ALA A 105 3.80 3.91 12.39
CA ALA A 105 4.04 5.27 12.82
C ALA A 105 4.04 6.19 11.61
N VAL A 106 3.22 7.26 11.66
CA VAL A 106 3.29 8.36 10.71
C VAL A 106 4.11 9.49 11.32
N ARG A 107 5.18 9.92 10.65
CA ARG A 107 6.10 10.94 11.19
C ARG A 107 6.73 11.76 10.06
N ILE A 108 7.46 12.80 10.43
CA ILE A 108 8.36 13.48 9.49
C ILE A 108 9.71 12.75 9.52
N ASP A 109 10.25 12.43 8.35
CA ASP A 109 11.52 11.71 8.18
C ASP A 109 12.25 12.23 6.93
N THR A 110 13.58 12.06 6.89
CA THR A 110 14.38 12.44 5.72
C THR A 110 14.85 11.16 5.01
N PRO A 111 14.31 10.84 3.81
CA PRO A 111 14.70 9.63 3.10
C PRO A 111 16.16 9.68 2.63
N PRO A 112 16.85 8.53 2.48
CA PRO A 112 18.24 8.49 2.04
C PRO A 112 18.51 9.20 0.71
N SER A 113 17.56 9.18 -0.22
CA SER A 113 17.67 9.86 -1.52
C SER A 113 17.11 11.29 -1.52
N GLY A 114 16.57 11.78 -0.40
CA GLY A 114 15.87 13.06 -0.31
C GLY A 114 16.69 14.13 0.41
N GLU A 115 16.67 15.35 -0.14
CA GLU A 115 17.27 16.52 0.52
C GLU A 115 16.32 17.17 1.55
N SER A 116 15.02 16.92 1.44
CA SER A 116 13.98 17.52 2.28
C SER A 116 13.21 16.47 3.09
N PRO A 117 12.83 16.79 4.35
CA PRO A 117 11.96 15.92 5.12
C PRO A 117 10.59 15.75 4.47
N VAL A 118 10.04 14.54 4.55
CA VAL A 118 8.72 14.16 4.04
C VAL A 118 7.87 13.59 5.16
N THR A 119 6.54 13.59 4.99
CA THR A 119 5.69 12.73 5.82
C THR A 119 5.88 11.29 5.40
N SER A 120 6.22 10.43 6.36
CA SER A 120 6.53 9.03 6.14
C SER A 120 5.65 8.11 6.97
N LEU A 121 5.38 6.94 6.42
CA LEU A 121 4.75 5.80 7.08
C LEU A 121 5.83 4.75 7.33
N HIS A 122 5.98 4.36 8.59
CA HIS A 122 6.86 3.27 9.02
C HIS A 122 6.01 2.10 9.52
N LEU A 123 6.36 0.88 9.09
CA LEU A 123 5.68 -0.36 9.44
C LEU A 123 6.69 -1.35 10.04
N ASP A 124 6.27 -2.10 11.07
CA ASP A 124 7.10 -3.18 11.64
C ASP A 124 7.25 -4.34 10.62
N GLU A 125 6.15 -4.78 10.00
CA GLU A 125 6.15 -5.78 8.92
C GLU A 125 6.30 -5.14 7.55
N SER A 126 6.88 -5.88 6.59
CA SER A 126 6.98 -5.42 5.20
C SER A 126 5.64 -5.54 4.49
N ILE A 127 5.30 -4.51 3.74
CA ILE A 127 4.21 -4.51 2.77
C ILE A 127 4.85 -4.36 1.41
N GLU A 128 4.66 -5.37 0.56
CA GLU A 128 5.27 -5.43 -0.76
C GLU A 128 6.77 -5.09 -0.69
N PHE A 129 7.57 -5.85 0.05
CA PHE A 129 9.02 -5.62 0.20
C PHE A 129 9.47 -4.35 0.93
N SER A 130 8.57 -3.43 1.30
CA SER A 130 8.95 -2.18 1.99
C SER A 130 8.36 -2.06 3.41
N HIS A 131 9.15 -1.48 4.30
CA HIS A 131 8.76 -1.06 5.65
C HIS A 131 8.54 0.44 5.76
N ARG A 132 8.86 1.21 4.72
CA ARG A 132 8.92 2.67 4.75
C ARG A 132 8.38 3.25 3.46
N PHE A 133 7.46 4.19 3.61
CA PHE A 133 6.84 4.86 2.48
C PHE A 133 6.80 6.36 2.75
N ALA A 134 7.04 7.16 1.72
CA ALA A 134 6.78 8.59 1.72
C ALA A 134 5.35 8.84 1.25
N LEU A 135 4.67 9.81 1.84
CA LEU A 135 3.37 10.25 1.40
C LEU A 135 3.48 10.99 0.06
N LEU A 136 2.81 10.47 -0.97
CA LEU A 136 2.73 11.10 -2.28
C LEU A 136 1.49 12.01 -2.39
N ALA A 137 0.33 11.56 -1.90
CA ALA A 137 -0.92 12.31 -1.93
C ALA A 137 -1.83 11.93 -0.75
N ARG A 138 -2.57 12.91 -0.18
CA ARG A 138 -3.58 12.66 0.87
C ARG A 138 -4.94 12.30 0.30
N GLU A 139 -5.34 13.02 -0.75
CA GLU A 139 -6.56 12.74 -1.48
C GLU A 139 -6.23 11.73 -2.57
N VAL A 140 -6.82 10.54 -2.46
CA VAL A 140 -6.76 9.54 -3.51
C VAL A 140 -8.11 9.48 -4.18
N ASP A 141 -8.14 9.66 -5.50
CA ASP A 141 -9.36 9.50 -6.28
C ASP A 141 -9.96 8.10 -6.02
N PRO A 142 -11.27 7.99 -5.75
CA PRO A 142 -11.93 6.69 -5.65
C PRO A 142 -11.87 5.89 -6.97
N THR A 143 -11.58 6.54 -8.11
CA THR A 143 -11.32 5.84 -9.37
C THR A 143 -9.99 5.10 -9.29
N ASP A 144 -10.12 3.78 -9.30
CA ASP A 144 -9.04 2.83 -9.14
C ASP A 144 -8.04 2.93 -10.31
N PRO A 145 -6.71 2.95 -10.08
CA PRO A 145 -5.75 2.67 -11.14
C PRO A 145 -5.95 1.25 -11.71
N LEU A 146 -6.68 0.39 -11.00
CA LEU A 146 -7.04 -0.98 -11.38
C LEU A 146 -8.27 -1.09 -12.27
N THR A 147 -8.53 -0.09 -13.11
CA THR A 147 -9.46 -0.28 -14.22
C THR A 147 -8.80 -1.16 -15.30
N ILE A 148 -8.50 -2.42 -14.96
CA ILE A 148 -8.26 -3.47 -15.93
C ILE A 148 -9.65 -3.93 -16.36
N ARG A 149 -10.03 -3.58 -17.59
CA ARG A 149 -11.16 -4.18 -18.29
C ARG A 149 -10.68 -5.38 -19.11
#